data_AF-A0A392MZX6-F1
#
_entry.id   AF-A0A392MZX6-F1
#
_cell.length_a   1.000
_cell.length_b   1.000
_cell.length_c   1.000
_cell.angle_alpha   90.00
_cell.angle_beta   90.00
_cell.angle_gamma   90.00
#
_symmetry.space_group_name_H-M   'P 1'
#
loop_
_entity.id
_entity.type
_entity.pdbx_description
1 polymer ?
#
loop_
_entity_poly.entity_id
_entity_poly.type
_entity_poly.pdbx_seq_one_letter_code
_entity_poly.pdbx_strand_id
1 'polypeptide(L)'
;MKDGVPEIMKKSIVLQTFGVTYEHPCQKVEHVVIPPFVSPESVRNTMENFPVNGRRDIWVFFRGKMEVHPKNVSGRKVRTVIWKKFNGDRRFYLQRHRFAGYQSEIARSVFCLCPLGWAPWSPRLVESVALGCVPVIIADGIQLPFSSAVKWSEISVTVAEKDVWRLAEI
;
A
#
# COMPACT_ATOMS: atom_id res chain seq x y z
N MET A 1 11.13 -31.84 -1.33
CA MET A 1 12.11 -30.89 -0.79
C MET A 1 11.51 -30.32 0.48
N LYS A 2 12.20 -30.37 1.62
CA LYS A 2 11.66 -29.87 2.90
C LYS A 2 11.59 -28.34 2.88
N ASP A 3 10.41 -27.79 3.15
CA ASP A 3 10.06 -26.37 3.07
C ASP A 3 10.79 -25.50 4.13
N GLY A 4 12.05 -25.15 3.86
CA GLY A 4 12.86 -24.32 4.76
C GLY A 4 13.90 -23.48 4.02
N VAL A 5 14.55 -22.56 4.75
CA VAL A 5 15.68 -21.79 4.21
C VAL A 5 16.84 -22.75 3.92
N PRO A 6 17.35 -22.83 2.67
CA PRO A 6 18.49 -23.67 2.31
C PRO A 6 19.69 -23.41 3.22
N GLU A 7 20.47 -24.45 3.55
CA GLU A 7 21.61 -24.33 4.47
C GLU A 7 22.59 -23.21 4.10
N ILE A 8 22.88 -23.06 2.81
CA ILE A 8 23.76 -21.99 2.31
C ILE A 8 23.25 -20.58 2.61
N MET A 9 21.93 -20.42 2.77
CA MET A 9 21.28 -19.13 3.06
C MET A 9 21.03 -18.88 4.55
N LYS A 10 21.30 -19.85 5.44
CA LYS A 10 21.09 -19.66 6.89
C LYS A 10 22.05 -18.67 7.54
N LYS A 11 23.20 -18.41 6.90
CA LYS A 11 24.18 -17.39 7.33
C LYS A 11 24.01 -16.06 6.60
N SER A 12 22.93 -15.91 5.83
CA SER A 12 22.61 -14.69 5.10
C SER A 12 21.54 -13.90 5.84
N ILE A 13 21.55 -12.57 5.66
CA ILE A 13 20.46 -11.71 6.11
C ILE A 13 19.42 -11.63 4.99
N VAL A 14 18.16 -11.93 5.31
CA VAL A 14 17.06 -11.79 4.34
C VAL A 14 16.58 -10.35 4.34
N LEU A 15 16.69 -9.67 3.20
CA LEU A 15 16.13 -8.34 3.00
C LEU A 15 14.70 -8.45 2.47
N GLN A 16 13.75 -7.88 3.21
CA GLN A 16 12.33 -7.90 2.85
C GLN A 16 11.78 -6.49 2.78
N THR A 17 10.89 -6.22 1.83
CA THR A 17 10.25 -4.89 1.77
C THR A 17 9.14 -4.72 2.80
N PHE A 18 8.40 -5.80 3.01
CA PHE A 18 7.38 -5.96 4.03
C PHE A 18 7.48 -7.39 4.56
N GLY A 19 7.20 -7.57 5.85
CA GLY A 19 7.08 -8.89 6.44
C GLY A 19 5.67 -9.45 6.27
N VAL A 20 5.45 -10.66 6.80
CA VAL A 20 4.12 -11.24 6.98
C VAL A 20 3.87 -11.50 8.46
N THR A 21 2.60 -11.61 8.85
CA THR A 21 2.19 -11.86 10.24
C THR A 21 1.96 -13.34 10.55
N TYR A 22 1.82 -14.17 9.51
CA TYR A 22 1.77 -15.62 9.65
C TYR A 22 3.17 -16.20 9.70
N GLU A 23 3.29 -17.43 10.23
CA GLU A 23 4.58 -18.11 10.31
C GLU A 23 5.15 -18.39 8.91
N HIS A 24 6.28 -17.75 8.57
CA HIS A 24 6.96 -17.93 7.30
C HIS A 24 8.42 -18.36 7.51
N PRO A 25 8.91 -19.41 6.81
CA PRO A 25 10.29 -19.89 6.98
C PRO A 25 11.36 -18.80 6.83
N CYS A 26 11.16 -17.85 5.92
CA CYS A 26 12.12 -16.75 5.71
C CYS A 26 12.16 -15.71 6.85
N GLN A 27 11.21 -15.72 7.80
CA GLN A 27 11.25 -14.90 9.00
C GLN A 27 11.82 -15.64 10.22
N LYS A 28 12.13 -16.94 10.08
CA LYS A 28 12.80 -17.75 11.13
C LYS A 28 14.32 -17.53 11.19
N VAL A 29 14.86 -16.85 10.19
CA VAL A 29 16.27 -16.46 10.11
C VAL A 29 16.38 -14.95 10.32
N GLU A 30 17.60 -14.46 10.53
CA GLU A 30 17.85 -13.03 10.62
C GLU A 30 17.39 -12.32 9.35
N HIS A 31 16.51 -11.32 9.52
CA HIS A 31 15.91 -10.58 8.43
C HIS A 31 15.78 -9.11 8.78
N VAL A 32 15.87 -8.26 7.76
CA VAL A 32 15.71 -6.83 7.87
C VAL A 32 14.57 -6.40 6.96
N VAL A 33 13.60 -5.69 7.53
CA VAL A 33 12.50 -5.09 6.78
C VAL A 33 12.91 -3.67 6.38
N ILE A 34 13.05 -3.43 5.07
CA ILE A 34 13.38 -2.11 4.52
C ILE A 34 12.18 -1.63 3.71
N PRO A 35 11.53 -0.51 4.06
CA PRO A 35 10.40 0.00 3.30
C PRO A 35 10.78 0.26 1.83
N PRO A 36 9.81 0.29 0.91
CA PRO A 36 10.07 0.74 -0.44
C PRO A 36 10.71 2.12 -0.45
N PHE A 37 11.72 2.30 -1.30
CA PHE A 37 12.36 3.60 -1.48
C PHE A 37 11.39 4.60 -2.14
N VAL A 38 11.32 5.79 -1.55
CA VAL A 38 10.64 6.96 -2.10
C VAL A 38 11.66 8.09 -2.12
N SER A 39 11.86 8.72 -3.27
CA SER A 39 12.85 9.80 -3.41
C SER A 39 12.48 11.00 -2.52
N PRO A 40 13.33 11.38 -1.55
CA PRO A 40 13.07 12.54 -0.71
C PRO A 40 12.99 13.85 -1.51
N GLU A 41 13.76 13.96 -2.59
CA GLU A 41 13.74 15.12 -3.48
C GLU A 41 12.40 15.23 -4.21
N SER A 42 11.89 14.12 -4.76
CA SER A 42 10.58 14.09 -5.42
C SER A 42 9.45 14.47 -4.47
N VAL A 43 9.50 13.98 -3.22
CA VAL A 43 8.52 14.33 -2.19
C VAL A 43 8.59 15.82 -1.87
N ARG A 44 9.79 16.37 -1.64
CA ARG A 44 9.97 17.80 -1.38
C ARG A 44 9.45 18.67 -2.52
N ASN A 45 9.83 18.38 -3.75
CA ASN A 45 9.37 19.12 -4.94
C ASN A 45 7.85 19.07 -5.10
N THR A 46 7.22 17.94 -4.75
CA THR A 46 5.76 17.84 -4.72
C THR A 46 5.18 18.70 -3.61
N MET A 47 5.75 18.66 -2.41
CA MET A 47 5.27 19.42 -1.24
C MET A 47 5.42 20.94 -1.39
N GLU A 48 6.37 21.43 -2.20
CA GLU A 48 6.49 22.85 -2.55
C GLU A 48 5.24 23.37 -3.28
N ASN A 49 4.66 22.54 -4.15
CA ASN A 49 3.46 22.88 -4.92
C ASN A 49 2.16 22.44 -4.23
N PHE A 50 2.23 21.40 -3.39
CA PHE A 50 1.12 20.80 -2.68
C PHE A 50 1.47 20.64 -1.20
N PRO A 51 1.43 21.74 -0.42
CA PRO A 51 1.77 21.69 1.00
C PRO A 51 0.82 20.74 1.75
N VAL A 52 1.32 20.10 2.82
CA VAL A 52 0.55 19.09 3.60
C VAL A 52 -0.77 19.64 4.15
N ASN A 53 -0.78 20.92 4.52
CA ASN A 53 -1.95 21.65 5.01
C ASN A 53 -2.76 22.32 3.87
N GLY A 54 -2.43 22.02 2.62
CA GLY A 54 -3.13 22.51 1.44
C GLY A 54 -4.50 21.87 1.29
N ARG A 55 -5.27 22.38 0.32
CA ARG A 55 -6.59 21.85 -0.01
C ARG A 55 -6.47 20.43 -0.58
N ARG A 56 -7.24 19.49 -0.02
CA ARG A 56 -7.41 18.13 -0.53
C ARG A 56 -8.76 18.01 -1.24
N ASP A 57 -8.76 18.07 -2.57
CA ASP A 57 -9.95 18.03 -3.43
C ASP A 57 -10.33 16.60 -3.87
N ILE A 58 -9.46 15.61 -3.64
CA ILE A 58 -9.74 14.20 -3.90
C ILE A 58 -10.08 13.52 -2.57
N TRP A 59 -11.27 12.90 -2.46
CA TRP A 59 -11.67 12.24 -1.23
C TRP A 59 -10.95 10.89 -1.04
N VAL A 60 -11.22 9.92 -1.90
CA VAL A 60 -10.54 8.61 -1.90
C VAL A 60 -9.78 8.43 -3.21
N PHE A 61 -8.52 8.02 -3.11
CA PHE A 61 -7.63 7.87 -4.25
C PHE A 61 -7.08 6.45 -4.40
N PHE A 62 -7.01 6.01 -5.66
CA PHE A 62 -6.12 4.94 -6.06
C PHE A 62 -5.71 5.12 -7.52
N ARG A 63 -4.41 5.00 -7.81
CA ARG A 63 -3.91 4.76 -9.16
C ARG A 63 -3.08 3.47 -9.22
N GLY A 64 -3.35 2.65 -10.23
CA GLY A 64 -2.60 1.43 -10.49
C GLY A 64 -3.38 0.36 -11.24
N LYS A 65 -2.73 -0.77 -11.51
CA LYS A 65 -3.35 -1.87 -12.25
C LYS A 65 -4.57 -2.43 -11.51
N MET A 66 -5.74 -2.22 -12.09
CA MET A 66 -7.01 -2.88 -11.75
C MET A 66 -7.29 -3.97 -12.79
N GLU A 67 -7.48 -5.21 -12.35
CA GLU A 67 -7.86 -6.33 -13.22
C GLU A 67 -9.38 -6.49 -13.25
N VAL A 68 -9.98 -6.51 -14.43
CA VAL A 68 -11.42 -6.71 -14.63
C VAL A 68 -11.76 -8.21 -14.75
N HIS A 69 -10.78 -9.02 -15.16
CA HIS A 69 -10.85 -10.48 -15.31
C HIS A 69 -9.74 -11.14 -14.49
N PRO A 70 -9.96 -11.44 -13.20
CA PRO A 70 -8.93 -11.97 -12.33
C PRO A 70 -8.57 -13.41 -12.72
N LYS A 71 -7.30 -13.67 -13.01
CA LYS A 71 -6.74 -15.04 -12.91
C LYS A 71 -6.47 -15.28 -11.41
N ASN A 72 -7.16 -16.25 -10.81
CA ASN A 72 -7.18 -16.67 -9.39
C ASN A 72 -5.98 -16.29 -8.47
N VAL A 73 -5.78 -15.01 -8.13
CA VAL A 73 -4.80 -14.58 -7.10
C VAL A 73 -5.51 -13.62 -6.15
N SER A 74 -5.38 -13.83 -4.83
CA SER A 74 -6.10 -13.14 -3.76
C SER A 74 -6.07 -11.61 -3.87
N GLY A 75 -4.88 -11.00 -4.00
CA GLY A 75 -4.73 -9.54 -4.14
C GLY A 75 -5.36 -8.95 -5.41
N ARG A 76 -5.63 -9.77 -6.43
CA ARG A 76 -6.37 -9.34 -7.63
C ARG A 76 -7.86 -9.16 -7.33
N LYS A 77 -8.43 -9.97 -6.42
CA LYS A 77 -9.85 -9.89 -6.06
C LYS A 77 -10.21 -8.55 -5.41
N VAL A 78 -9.42 -8.10 -4.43
CA VAL A 78 -9.66 -6.83 -3.72
C VAL A 78 -9.75 -5.65 -4.69
N ARG A 79 -8.77 -5.52 -5.58
CA ARG A 79 -8.73 -4.44 -6.59
C ARG A 79 -9.87 -4.53 -7.59
N THR A 80 -10.24 -5.74 -8.01
CA THR A 80 -11.41 -5.95 -8.87
C THR A 80 -12.70 -5.52 -8.18
N VAL A 81 -12.88 -5.85 -6.89
CA VAL A 81 -14.06 -5.45 -6.12
C VAL A 81 -14.12 -3.93 -5.99
N ILE A 82 -13.00 -3.28 -5.62
CA ILE A 82 -12.92 -1.82 -5.53
C ILE A 82 -13.34 -1.18 -6.85
N TRP A 83 -12.77 -1.65 -7.97
CA TRP A 83 -13.09 -1.11 -9.30
C TRP A 83 -14.56 -1.30 -9.68
N LYS A 84 -15.07 -2.53 -9.55
CA LYS A 84 -16.46 -2.84 -9.93
C LYS A 84 -17.48 -2.06 -9.11
N LYS A 85 -17.21 -1.84 -7.82
CA LYS A 85 -18.16 -1.20 -6.93
C LYS A 85 -18.06 0.33 -6.94
N PHE A 86 -16.87 0.89 -7.04
CA PHE A 86 -16.64 2.32 -6.76
C PHE A 86 -16.16 3.15 -7.95
N ASN A 87 -15.87 2.57 -9.12
CA ASN A 87 -15.41 3.36 -10.28
C ASN A 87 -16.41 4.42 -10.78
N GLY A 88 -17.71 4.26 -10.48
CA GLY A 88 -18.75 5.25 -10.78
C GLY A 88 -19.06 6.22 -9.64
N ASP A 89 -18.47 6.03 -8.46
CA ASP A 89 -18.73 6.87 -7.29
C ASP A 89 -17.83 8.12 -7.36
N ARG A 90 -18.44 9.31 -7.31
CA ARG A 90 -17.73 10.60 -7.41
C ARG A 90 -16.74 10.85 -6.26
N ARG A 91 -16.88 10.13 -5.14
CA ARG A 91 -15.94 10.20 -4.01
C ARG A 91 -14.66 9.42 -4.27
N PHE A 92 -14.67 8.48 -5.21
CA PHE A 92 -13.55 7.57 -5.49
C PHE A 92 -12.88 7.94 -6.80
N TYR A 93 -11.70 8.56 -6.71
CA TYR A 93 -10.85 8.82 -7.85
C TYR A 93 -9.97 7.59 -8.13
N LEU A 94 -10.49 6.68 -8.96
CA LEU A 94 -9.84 5.43 -9.34
C LEU A 94 -9.27 5.50 -10.75
N GLN A 95 -7.97 5.24 -10.89
CA GLN A 95 -7.26 5.38 -12.16
C GLN A 95 -6.37 4.16 -12.46
N ARG A 96 -6.32 3.73 -13.73
CA ARG A 96 -5.58 2.51 -14.12
C ARG A 96 -4.21 2.76 -14.72
N HIS A 97 -4.04 3.90 -15.35
CA HIS A 97 -2.84 4.23 -16.12
C HIS A 97 -1.82 4.97 -15.28
N ARG A 98 -0.53 4.83 -15.62
CA ARG A 98 0.53 5.65 -15.01
C ARG A 98 0.30 7.11 -15.38
N PHE A 99 0.72 8.00 -14.49
CA PHE A 99 0.63 9.44 -14.67
C PHE A 99 1.88 10.09 -14.08
N ALA A 100 2.43 11.09 -14.76
CA ALA A 100 3.64 11.78 -14.31
C ALA A 100 3.38 12.54 -12.99
N GLY A 101 2.20 13.15 -12.83
CA GLY A 101 1.77 13.83 -11.59
C GLY A 101 1.17 12.88 -10.55
N TYR A 102 1.60 11.64 -10.46
CA TYR A 102 1.05 10.69 -9.47
C TYR A 102 1.17 11.20 -8.03
N GLN A 103 2.30 11.82 -7.67
CA GLN A 103 2.50 12.37 -6.33
C GLN A 103 1.61 13.59 -6.04
N SER A 104 1.29 14.42 -7.05
CA SER A 104 0.34 15.52 -6.86
C SER A 104 -1.09 15.04 -6.66
N GLU A 105 -1.47 13.88 -7.20
CA GLU A 105 -2.75 13.25 -6.90
C GLU A 105 -2.78 12.74 -5.46
N ILE A 106 -1.72 12.08 -4.99
CA ILE A 106 -1.61 11.68 -3.57
C ILE A 106 -1.71 12.89 -2.66
N ALA A 107 -0.93 13.95 -2.92
CA ALA A 107 -0.90 15.14 -2.06
C ALA A 107 -2.26 15.87 -1.99
N ARG A 108 -3.07 15.77 -3.05
CA ARG A 108 -4.43 16.31 -3.12
C ARG A 108 -5.50 15.38 -2.53
N SER A 109 -5.12 14.18 -2.11
CA SER A 109 -6.06 13.15 -1.63
C SER A 109 -6.17 13.14 -0.11
N VAL A 110 -7.38 12.91 0.41
CA VAL A 110 -7.60 12.70 1.85
C VAL A 110 -7.21 11.27 2.22
N PHE A 111 -7.76 10.28 1.50
CA PHE A 111 -7.52 8.86 1.74
C PHE A 111 -6.86 8.18 0.54
N CYS A 112 -5.83 7.39 0.76
CA CYS A 112 -5.10 6.67 -0.28
C CYS A 112 -5.25 5.16 -0.08
N LEU A 113 -5.98 4.51 -0.99
CA LEU A 113 -6.19 3.06 -0.91
C LEU A 113 -4.88 2.32 -1.14
N CYS A 114 -4.50 1.49 -0.18
CA CYS A 114 -3.32 0.64 -0.19
C CYS A 114 -3.70 -0.84 -0.21
N PRO A 115 -4.43 -1.34 -1.24
CA PRO A 115 -4.76 -2.74 -1.33
C PRO A 115 -3.55 -3.58 -1.73
N LEU A 116 -3.50 -4.78 -1.15
CA LEU A 116 -2.45 -5.77 -1.41
C LEU A 116 -2.22 -5.92 -2.93
N GLY A 117 -0.95 -5.87 -3.30
CA GLY A 117 -0.51 -6.09 -4.67
C GLY A 117 -0.23 -7.56 -4.94
N TRP A 118 0.23 -7.85 -6.16
CA TRP A 118 0.82 -9.14 -6.46
C TRP A 118 2.11 -9.38 -5.66
N ALA A 119 2.84 -8.31 -5.37
CA ALA A 119 3.99 -8.33 -4.48
C ALA A 119 3.81 -7.21 -3.44
N PRO A 120 4.27 -7.43 -2.19
CA PRO A 120 3.98 -6.51 -1.10
C PRO A 120 4.79 -5.21 -1.16
N TRP A 121 5.78 -5.05 -2.05
CA TRP A 121 6.70 -3.90 -2.10
C TRP A 121 6.18 -2.59 -2.71
N SER A 122 4.86 -2.37 -2.80
CA SER A 122 4.37 -1.14 -3.43
C SER A 122 4.76 0.10 -2.61
N PRO A 123 5.35 1.15 -3.22
CA PRO A 123 5.75 2.35 -2.51
C PRO A 123 4.57 3.18 -2.01
N ARG A 124 3.35 2.88 -2.47
CA ARG A 124 2.14 3.66 -2.20
C ARG A 124 1.90 3.92 -0.71
N LEU A 125 2.13 2.92 0.15
CA LEU A 125 1.95 3.10 1.60
C LEU A 125 2.85 4.22 2.12
N VAL A 126 4.14 4.16 1.77
CA VAL A 126 5.16 5.13 2.21
C VAL A 126 4.91 6.49 1.56
N GLU A 127 4.59 6.54 0.26
CA GLU A 127 4.28 7.79 -0.44
C GLU A 127 3.04 8.48 0.13
N SER A 128 2.01 7.72 0.52
CA SER A 128 0.79 8.27 1.13
C SER A 128 1.14 9.00 2.43
N VAL A 129 1.89 8.33 3.31
CA VAL A 129 2.37 8.93 4.57
C VAL A 129 3.23 10.17 4.30
N ALA A 130 4.20 10.06 3.39
CA ALA A 130 5.14 11.14 3.09
C ALA A 130 4.47 12.40 2.52
N LEU A 131 3.37 12.25 1.79
CA LEU A 131 2.60 13.34 1.16
C LEU A 131 1.34 13.72 1.98
N GLY A 132 1.20 13.18 3.19
CA GLY A 132 0.11 13.50 4.12
C GLY A 132 -1.27 12.96 3.73
N CYS A 133 -1.34 12.00 2.80
CA CYS A 133 -2.58 11.29 2.48
C CYS A 133 -2.77 10.13 3.47
N VAL A 134 -3.93 10.03 4.12
CA VAL A 134 -4.20 8.97 5.10
C VAL A 134 -4.25 7.62 4.38
N PRO A 135 -3.31 6.69 4.63
CA PRO A 135 -3.34 5.38 3.98
C PRO A 135 -4.53 4.55 4.51
N VAL A 136 -5.29 3.98 3.58
CA VAL A 136 -6.32 2.97 3.85
C VAL A 136 -5.74 1.61 3.48
N ILE A 137 -5.26 0.87 4.48
CA ILE A 137 -4.53 -0.38 4.33
C ILE A 137 -5.53 -1.52 4.13
N ILE A 138 -5.43 -2.23 3.00
CA ILE A 138 -6.32 -3.36 2.66
C ILE A 138 -5.43 -4.54 2.26
N ALA A 139 -4.69 -5.06 3.25
CA ALA A 139 -3.64 -6.04 3.04
C ALA A 139 -3.52 -6.97 4.26
N ASP A 140 -4.42 -7.95 4.31
CA ASP A 140 -4.43 -8.92 5.41
C ASP A 140 -3.12 -9.73 5.40
N GLY A 141 -2.61 -10.04 6.59
CA GLY A 141 -1.43 -10.88 6.73
C GLY A 141 -0.08 -10.18 6.50
N ILE A 142 -0.05 -8.88 6.16
CA ILE A 142 1.20 -8.12 5.96
C ILE A 142 1.66 -7.43 7.25
N GLN A 143 2.97 -7.49 7.51
CA GLN A 143 3.62 -6.70 8.55
C GLN A 143 4.09 -5.35 7.98
N LEU A 144 3.59 -4.26 8.55
CA LEU A 144 3.91 -2.90 8.14
C LEU A 144 5.36 -2.51 8.54
N PRO A 145 6.04 -1.68 7.73
CA PRO A 145 7.41 -1.27 7.97
C PRO A 145 7.48 -0.41 9.23
N PHE A 146 8.59 -0.55 9.96
CA PHE A 146 8.87 0.19 11.19
C PHE A 146 7.72 0.14 12.22
N SER A 147 7.02 -0.99 12.33
CA SER A 147 5.89 -1.15 13.26
C SER A 147 6.24 -0.90 14.73
N SER A 148 7.52 -0.97 15.10
CA SER A 148 8.02 -0.57 16.44
C SER A 148 8.16 0.93 16.63
N ALA A 149 8.32 1.71 15.56
CA ALA A 149 8.55 3.15 15.60
C ALA A 149 7.33 3.97 15.12
N VAL A 150 6.55 3.41 14.20
CA VAL A 150 5.37 4.06 13.60
C VAL A 150 4.10 3.45 14.18
N LYS A 151 3.33 4.27 14.89
CA LYS A 151 2.00 3.89 15.40
C LYS A 151 0.96 3.96 14.29
N TRP A 152 0.92 2.93 13.44
CA TRP A 152 0.03 2.88 12.28
C TRP A 152 -1.45 3.09 12.60
N SER A 153 -1.92 2.66 13.77
CA SER A 153 -3.31 2.88 14.22
C SER A 153 -3.68 4.36 14.41
N GLU A 154 -2.70 5.25 14.59
CA GLU A 154 -2.93 6.69 14.78
C GLU A 154 -2.90 7.45 13.44
N ILE A 155 -2.31 6.87 12.38
CA ILE A 155 -2.05 7.56 11.11
C ILE A 155 -2.68 6.88 9.90
N SER A 156 -3.40 5.77 10.08
CA SER A 156 -3.96 4.97 8.98
C SER A 156 -5.31 4.37 9.35
N VAL A 157 -6.06 3.98 8.33
CA VAL A 157 -7.28 3.17 8.46
C VAL A 157 -6.95 1.78 7.96
N THR A 158 -7.25 0.74 8.73
CA THR A 158 -7.08 -0.66 8.29
C THR A 158 -8.44 -1.28 8.00
N VAL A 159 -8.59 -1.89 6.84
CA VAL A 159 -9.81 -2.56 6.38
C VAL A 159 -9.46 -3.97 5.98
N ALA A 160 -10.15 -4.96 6.55
CA ALA A 160 -9.95 -6.36 6.19
C ALA A 160 -10.31 -6.57 4.70
N GLU A 161 -9.61 -7.47 4.01
CA GLU A 161 -9.85 -7.69 2.57
C GLU A 161 -11.29 -8.15 2.28
N LYS A 162 -11.88 -8.92 3.21
CA LYS A 162 -13.28 -9.38 3.16
C LYS A 162 -14.31 -8.25 3.27
N ASP A 163 -13.93 -7.12 3.86
CA ASP A 163 -14.83 -5.99 4.15
C ASP A 163 -14.66 -4.83 3.14
N VAL A 164 -13.83 -5.02 2.11
CA VAL A 164 -13.57 -4.00 1.08
C VAL A 164 -14.82 -3.48 0.36
N TRP A 165 -15.90 -4.26 0.34
CA TRP A 165 -17.18 -3.85 -0.25
C TRP A 165 -17.90 -2.76 0.56
N ARG A 166 -17.43 -2.45 1.78
CA ARG A 166 -17.97 -1.43 2.69
C ARG A 166 -17.15 -0.14 2.73
N LEU A 167 -16.13 0.04 1.87
CA LEU A 167 -15.24 1.22 1.90
C LEU A 167 -15.94 2.59 1.92
N ALA A 168 -17.20 2.68 1.49
CA ALA A 168 -17.98 3.92 1.52
C ALA A 168 -18.64 4.24 2.89
N GLU A 169 -18.64 3.29 3.83
CA GLU A 169 -19.21 3.38 5.18
C GLU A 169 -18.15 3.64 6.26
N ILE A 170 -16.87 3.57 5.87
CA ILE A 170 -15.72 3.66 6.77
C ILE A 170 -15.26 5.12 6.87
#